data_AF-A0A1E3YNS0-F1
#
_entry.id   AF-A0A1E3YNS0-F1
#
_cell.length_a   1.000
_cell.length_b   1.000
_cell.length_c   1.000
_cell.angle_alpha   90.00
_cell.angle_beta   90.00
_cell.angle_gamma   90.00
#
_symmetry.space_group_name_H-M   'P 1'
#
loop_
_entity.id
_entity.type
_entity.pdbx_description
1 polymer ?
#
loop_
_entity_poly.entity_id
_entity_poly.type
_entity_poly.pdbx_seq_one_letter_code
_entity_poly.pdbx_strand_id
1 'polypeptide(L)'
;MRSSVIFADPVSLNVVARTGVELTDGTPAYLSTRLRIAGSGRITDVEISADRSPQVVSEYVWNLGADLASVLPADQRITRLELEALGRRYFQSLSTHVAVQADFDPRCDRFHSGQQITNAGNNTVEAGATRTCASSLEGTPPWGPATEHRFPVIDPERGIVFGVALLHYLSGTTPRQMYVSEVFKVVGGRIVHIDNIGLMMEGVETMGFVR
;
A
#
# COMPACT_ATOMS: atom_id res chain seq x y z
N MET A 1 5.89 12.83 16.22
CA MET A 1 6.05 12.46 14.79
C MET A 1 7.54 12.34 14.52
N ARG A 2 7.97 11.24 13.88
CA ARG A 2 9.40 10.97 13.59
C ARG A 2 9.74 11.17 12.11
N SER A 3 8.83 10.79 11.22
CA SER A 3 8.98 10.94 9.77
C SER A 3 7.61 11.20 9.12
N SER A 4 7.61 11.71 7.89
CA SER A 4 6.41 11.73 7.05
C SER A 4 6.77 11.83 5.57
N VAL A 5 5.96 11.20 4.71
CA VAL A 5 5.91 11.45 3.27
C VAL A 5 4.48 11.76 2.85
N ILE A 6 4.32 12.77 1.99
CA ILE A 6 3.03 13.30 1.57
C ILE A 6 2.91 13.16 0.05
N PHE A 7 1.76 12.66 -0.39
CA PHE A 7 1.37 12.56 -1.79
C PHE A 7 0.08 13.34 -2.00
N ALA A 8 0.02 14.15 -3.05
CA ALA A 8 -1.14 14.96 -3.37
C ALA A 8 -1.56 14.71 -4.82
N ASP A 9 -2.86 14.56 -5.04
CA ASP A 9 -3.45 14.38 -6.35
C ASP A 9 -4.50 15.47 -6.60
N PRO A 10 -4.16 16.51 -7.40
CA PRO A 10 -5.08 17.61 -7.67
C PRO A 10 -6.27 17.19 -8.54
N VAL A 11 -6.20 16.04 -9.25
CA VAL A 11 -7.31 15.55 -10.07
C VAL A 11 -8.37 14.89 -9.20
N SER A 12 -7.94 14.05 -8.26
CA SER A 12 -8.86 13.38 -7.33
C SER A 12 -9.22 14.24 -6.10
N LEU A 13 -8.47 15.31 -5.89
CA LEU A 13 -8.51 16.19 -4.71
C LEU A 13 -8.21 15.46 -3.39
N ASN A 14 -7.32 14.46 -3.43
CA ASN A 14 -6.87 13.77 -2.23
C ASN A 14 -5.43 14.12 -1.89
N VAL A 15 -5.16 14.16 -0.59
CA VAL A 15 -3.83 14.21 -0.01
C VAL A 15 -3.70 13.01 0.91
N VAL A 16 -2.59 12.28 0.80
CA VAL A 16 -2.27 11.13 1.65
C VAL A 16 -0.93 11.40 2.31
N ALA A 17 -0.87 11.20 3.62
CA ALA A 17 0.37 11.20 4.39
C ALA A 17 0.62 9.80 4.96
N ARG A 18 1.83 9.29 4.75
CA ARG A 18 2.40 8.18 5.52
C ARG A 18 3.27 8.77 6.62
N THR A 19 3.08 8.34 7.86
CA THR A 19 3.72 8.97 9.02
C THR A 19 4.17 7.92 10.02
N GLY A 20 5.48 7.89 10.29
CA GLY A 20 6.03 7.16 11.42
C GLY A 20 5.94 7.99 12.69
N VAL A 21 5.41 7.39 13.75
CA VAL A 21 5.34 8.01 15.06
C VAL A 21 6.03 7.14 16.11
N GLU A 22 6.48 7.79 17.16
CA GLU A 22 6.92 7.17 18.41
C GLU A 22 5.81 7.45 19.43
N LEU A 23 5.25 6.39 20.01
CA LEU A 23 4.22 6.48 21.03
C LEU A 23 4.83 6.90 22.38
N THR A 24 3.98 7.20 23.36
CA THR A 24 4.42 7.68 24.68
C THR A 24 5.27 6.67 25.45
N ASP A 25 5.16 5.38 25.13
CA ASP A 25 5.95 4.28 25.69
C ASP A 25 7.23 3.98 24.89
N GLY A 26 7.55 4.79 23.87
CA GLY A 26 8.71 4.62 23.00
C GLY A 26 8.52 3.62 21.85
N THR A 27 7.36 2.95 21.77
CA THR A 27 7.10 1.99 20.68
C THR A 27 6.75 2.70 19.36
N PRO A 28 7.09 2.11 18.19
CA PRO A 28 6.74 2.69 16.91
C PRO A 28 5.27 2.45 16.56
N ALA A 29 4.67 3.37 15.82
CA ALA A 29 3.43 3.14 15.09
C ALA A 29 3.50 3.74 13.69
N TYR A 30 2.72 3.18 12.77
CA TYR A 30 2.68 3.61 11.38
C TYR A 30 1.28 4.03 10.97
N LEU A 31 1.15 5.26 10.47
CA LEU A 31 -0.13 5.87 10.14
C LEU A 31 -0.21 6.18 8.65
N SER A 32 -1.38 5.91 8.08
CA SER A 32 -1.87 6.51 6.84
C SER A 32 -2.96 7.51 7.19
N THR A 33 -2.89 8.71 6.63
CA THR A 33 -3.99 9.69 6.72
C THR A 33 -4.31 10.21 5.34
N ARG A 34 -5.54 9.97 4.87
CA ARG A 34 -6.07 10.55 3.64
C ARG A 34 -7.06 11.65 3.99
N LEU A 35 -6.90 12.79 3.33
CA LEU A 35 -7.86 13.88 3.33
C LEU A 35 -8.37 14.10 1.91
N ARG A 36 -9.69 14.25 1.74
CA ARG A 36 -10.26 14.84 0.52
C ARG A 36 -10.50 16.32 0.75
N ILE A 37 -10.02 17.15 -0.17
CA ILE A 37 -10.15 18.60 -0.09
C ILE A 37 -11.13 19.06 -1.17
N ALA A 38 -12.20 19.77 -0.82
CA ALA A 38 -13.06 20.40 -1.82
C ALA A 38 -12.33 21.53 -2.55
N GLY A 39 -12.84 21.96 -3.71
CA GLY A 39 -12.29 23.12 -4.44
C GLY A 39 -12.28 24.43 -3.63
N SER A 40 -13.03 24.50 -2.52
CA SER A 40 -13.01 25.61 -1.55
C SER A 40 -11.87 25.52 -0.52
N GLY A 41 -11.03 24.49 -0.57
CA GLY A 41 -9.96 24.24 0.42
C GLY A 41 -10.44 23.54 1.70
N ARG A 42 -11.74 23.23 1.83
CA ARG A 42 -12.28 22.54 3.02
C ARG A 42 -12.05 21.04 2.95
N ILE A 43 -11.70 20.42 4.07
CA ILE A 43 -11.70 18.96 4.21
C ILE A 43 -13.15 18.47 4.14
N THR A 44 -13.43 17.56 3.22
CA THR A 44 -14.77 16.95 3.05
C THR A 44 -14.83 15.50 3.48
N ASP A 45 -13.67 14.85 3.61
CA ASP A 45 -13.60 13.44 3.95
C ASP A 45 -12.23 13.12 4.54
N VAL A 46 -12.21 12.19 5.49
CA VAL A 46 -11.02 11.80 6.25
C VAL A 46 -11.02 10.28 6.40
N GLU A 47 -9.88 9.66 6.12
CA GLU A 47 -9.67 8.23 6.34
C GLU A 47 -8.30 8.03 6.98
N ILE A 48 -8.26 7.26 8.07
CA ILE A 48 -7.05 7.03 8.84
C ILE A 48 -6.91 5.52 9.09
N SER A 49 -5.73 4.99 8.84
CA SER A 49 -5.33 3.63 9.23
C SER A 49 -4.07 3.73 10.08
N ALA A 50 -4.05 3.07 11.23
CA ALA A 50 -2.92 3.11 12.14
C ALA A 50 -2.54 1.70 12.59
N ASP A 51 -1.35 1.25 12.21
CA ASP A 51 -0.76 0.04 12.76
C ASP A 51 0.06 0.41 14.00
N ARG A 52 -0.28 -0.22 15.12
CA ARG A 52 0.35 -0.06 16.43
C ARG A 52 0.82 -1.42 16.98
N SER A 53 0.86 -2.42 16.12
CA SER A 53 1.22 -3.78 16.49
C SER A 53 2.71 -3.87 16.83
N PRO A 54 3.14 -4.88 17.60
CA PRO A 54 4.56 -5.12 17.87
C PRO A 54 5.40 -5.41 16.61
N GLN A 55 4.77 -5.64 15.46
CA GLN A 55 5.42 -5.95 14.18
C GLN A 55 5.88 -4.69 13.43
N VAL A 56 5.48 -3.49 13.85
CA VAL A 56 5.92 -2.24 13.22
C VAL A 56 7.45 -2.07 13.37
N VAL A 57 8.16 -1.89 12.26
CA VAL A 57 9.63 -1.75 12.26
C VAL A 57 10.03 -0.28 12.40
N SER A 58 10.55 0.09 13.58
CA SER A 58 10.93 1.47 13.91
C SER A 58 11.95 2.08 12.95
N GLU A 59 13.00 1.33 12.59
CA GLU A 59 14.06 1.79 11.68
C GLU A 59 13.49 2.21 10.32
N TYR A 60 12.50 1.47 9.81
CA TYR A 60 11.84 1.81 8.57
C TYR A 60 10.89 3.00 8.76
N VAL A 61 9.94 2.90 9.70
CA VAL A 61 8.87 3.90 9.79
C VAL A 61 9.39 5.23 10.31
N TRP A 62 10.48 5.30 11.09
CA TRP A 62 11.07 6.57 11.51
C TRP A 62 11.99 7.20 10.46
N ASN A 63 12.25 6.50 9.35
CA ASN A 63 13.10 6.98 8.26
C ASN A 63 12.41 6.81 6.90
N LEU A 64 11.09 7.06 6.81
CA LEU A 64 10.34 7.00 5.55
C LEU A 64 11.05 7.86 4.50
N GLY A 65 11.56 7.18 3.47
CA GLY A 65 12.63 7.69 2.63
C GLY A 65 12.18 8.61 1.49
N ALA A 66 13.16 9.39 1.01
CA ALA A 66 13.08 10.21 -0.19
C ALA A 66 12.67 9.43 -1.44
N ASP A 67 12.89 8.11 -1.49
CA ASP A 67 12.58 7.29 -2.66
C ASP A 67 11.08 7.32 -3.00
N LEU A 68 10.20 7.26 -1.99
CA LEU A 68 8.76 7.43 -2.18
C LEU A 68 8.42 8.87 -2.60
N ALA A 69 9.13 9.87 -2.08
CA ALA A 69 8.87 11.28 -2.37
C ALA A 69 9.51 11.80 -3.68
N SER A 70 10.44 11.05 -4.26
CA SER A 70 11.31 11.50 -5.35
C SER A 70 10.54 11.72 -6.65
N VAL A 71 10.81 12.86 -7.29
CA VAL A 71 10.33 13.13 -8.66
C VAL A 71 11.15 12.30 -9.64
N LEU A 72 10.47 11.64 -10.57
CA LEU A 72 11.13 10.82 -11.58
C LEU A 72 11.66 11.69 -12.74
N PRO A 73 12.76 11.28 -13.39
CA PRO A 73 13.09 11.73 -14.74
C PRO A 73 11.90 11.54 -15.69
N ALA A 74 11.70 12.46 -16.63
CA ALA A 74 10.51 12.47 -17.49
C ALA A 74 10.35 11.18 -18.33
N ASP A 75 11.46 10.58 -18.75
CA ASP A 75 11.53 9.33 -19.50
C ASP A 75 11.25 8.07 -18.66
N GLN A 76 11.23 8.20 -17.33
CA GLN A 76 10.86 7.11 -16.40
C GLN A 76 9.40 7.20 -15.93
N ARG A 77 8.70 8.28 -16.28
CA ARG A 77 7.29 8.47 -15.94
C ARG A 77 6.41 7.72 -16.93
N ILE A 78 5.33 7.17 -16.42
CA ILE A 78 4.21 6.67 -17.24
C ILE A 78 2.97 7.51 -16.95
N THR A 79 1.98 7.42 -17.83
CA THR A 79 0.76 8.23 -17.71
C THR A 79 -0.06 7.84 -16.48
N ARG A 80 -0.95 8.75 -16.05
CA ARG A 80 -1.92 8.49 -14.99
C ARG A 80 -2.75 7.23 -15.26
N LEU A 81 -3.20 7.05 -16.52
CA LEU A 81 -4.02 5.92 -16.93
C LEU A 81 -3.23 4.61 -16.82
N GLU A 82 -1.96 4.60 -17.21
CA GLU A 82 -1.10 3.42 -17.09
C GLU A 82 -0.81 3.07 -15.63
N LEU A 83 -0.58 4.08 -14.77
CA LEU A 83 -0.42 3.89 -13.33
C LEU A 83 -1.68 3.28 -12.69
N GLU A 84 -2.85 3.82 -13.02
CA GLU A 84 -4.13 3.28 -12.54
C GLU A 84 -4.33 1.84 -13.00
N ALA A 85 -4.06 1.55 -14.28
CA ALA A 85 -4.21 0.23 -14.85
C ALA A 85 -3.26 -0.78 -14.16
N LEU A 86 -2.03 -0.38 -13.86
CA LEU A 86 -1.08 -1.19 -13.11
C LEU A 86 -1.56 -1.46 -11.67
N GLY A 87 -2.05 -0.45 -10.96
CA GLY A 87 -2.63 -0.63 -9.62
C GLY A 87 -3.84 -1.58 -9.62
N ARG A 88 -4.71 -1.47 -10.64
CA ARG A 88 -5.85 -2.40 -10.83
C ARG A 88 -5.39 -3.82 -11.10
N ARG A 89 -4.38 -4.02 -11.97
CA ARG A 89 -3.82 -5.35 -12.24
C ARG A 89 -3.23 -5.96 -10.99
N TYR A 90 -2.54 -5.19 -10.15
CA TYR A 90 -2.01 -5.67 -8.87
C TYR A 90 -3.12 -6.20 -7.95
N PHE A 91 -4.20 -5.44 -7.72
CA PHE A 91 -5.33 -5.94 -6.91
C PHE A 91 -6.06 -7.12 -7.56
N GLN A 92 -6.11 -7.18 -8.89
CA GLN A 92 -6.62 -8.35 -9.61
C GLN A 92 -5.72 -9.58 -9.39
N SER A 93 -4.40 -9.42 -9.34
CA SER A 93 -3.47 -10.50 -9.01
C SER A 93 -3.66 -11.01 -7.59
N LEU A 94 -3.97 -10.15 -6.62
CA LEU A 94 -4.36 -10.57 -5.26
C LEU A 94 -5.67 -11.38 -5.24
N SER A 95 -6.56 -11.20 -6.22
CA SER A 95 -7.81 -11.95 -6.33
C SER A 95 -7.70 -13.25 -7.12
N THR A 96 -6.84 -13.29 -8.12
CA THR A 96 -6.68 -14.44 -9.03
C THR A 96 -5.52 -15.33 -8.66
N HIS A 97 -4.62 -14.84 -7.81
CA HIS A 97 -3.35 -15.47 -7.48
C HIS A 97 -2.47 -15.74 -8.71
N VAL A 98 -2.56 -14.87 -9.70
CA VAL A 98 -1.74 -14.87 -10.91
C VAL A 98 -1.12 -13.49 -11.08
N ALA A 99 0.20 -13.39 -10.93
CA ALA A 99 0.92 -12.14 -11.06
C ALA A 99 1.16 -11.77 -12.54
N VAL A 100 1.05 -10.49 -12.87
CA VAL A 100 1.55 -9.96 -14.13
C VAL A 100 3.04 -9.69 -13.97
N GLN A 101 3.87 -10.70 -14.21
CA GLN A 101 5.32 -10.67 -13.96
C GLN A 101 6.02 -9.43 -14.54
N ALA A 102 5.58 -8.96 -15.72
CA ALA A 102 6.15 -7.78 -16.37
C ALA A 102 5.90 -6.45 -15.63
N ASP A 103 4.91 -6.39 -14.73
CA ASP A 103 4.60 -5.19 -13.94
C ASP A 103 5.59 -4.96 -12.81
N PHE A 104 6.45 -5.92 -12.47
CA PHE A 104 7.39 -5.83 -11.36
C PHE A 104 8.83 -5.64 -11.85
N ASP A 105 9.59 -4.81 -11.15
CA ASP A 105 11.04 -4.79 -11.27
C ASP A 105 11.63 -6.03 -10.55
N PRO A 106 12.70 -6.65 -11.08
CA PRO A 106 13.35 -7.78 -10.41
C PRO A 106 13.84 -7.48 -8.99
N ARG A 107 14.09 -6.20 -8.67
CA ARG A 107 14.51 -5.72 -7.33
C ARG A 107 13.36 -5.13 -6.52
N CYS A 108 12.12 -5.34 -6.96
CA CYS A 108 10.96 -4.84 -6.24
C CYS A 108 10.90 -5.44 -4.84
N ASP A 109 10.65 -4.57 -3.85
CA ASP A 109 10.43 -4.96 -2.47
C ASP A 109 9.04 -4.56 -1.96
N ARG A 110 8.41 -5.45 -1.21
CA ARG A 110 7.17 -5.23 -0.47
C ARG A 110 7.48 -5.12 1.03
N PHE A 111 6.82 -4.18 1.67
CA PHE A 111 6.91 -3.92 3.10
C PHE A 111 5.51 -3.95 3.72
N HIS A 112 5.36 -4.61 4.86
CA HIS A 112 4.16 -4.56 5.70
C HIS A 112 4.53 -3.83 7.00
N SER A 113 4.08 -2.59 7.16
CA SER A 113 4.43 -1.74 8.30
C SER A 113 5.93 -1.67 8.60
N GLY A 114 6.72 -1.62 7.52
CA GLY A 114 8.18 -1.56 7.54
C GLY A 114 8.89 -2.92 7.62
N GLN A 115 8.18 -4.01 7.87
CA GLN A 115 8.74 -5.34 7.74
C GLN A 115 8.83 -5.72 6.26
N GLN A 116 10.04 -5.93 5.75
CA GLN A 116 10.25 -6.43 4.39
C GLN A 116 9.73 -7.87 4.30
N ILE A 117 8.83 -8.15 3.34
CA ILE A 117 8.19 -9.45 3.15
C ILE A 117 8.65 -10.17 1.87
N THR A 118 9.34 -9.48 0.96
CA THR A 118 9.92 -10.07 -0.26
C THR A 118 11.42 -9.90 -0.30
N ASN A 119 12.12 -10.78 -1.01
CA ASN A 119 13.60 -10.82 -1.11
C ASN A 119 14.33 -10.84 0.24
N ALA A 120 13.62 -11.13 1.33
CA ALA A 120 14.16 -11.31 2.67
C ALA A 120 14.46 -12.80 2.94
N GLY A 121 15.55 -13.08 3.65
CA GLY A 121 15.97 -14.44 4.00
C GLY A 121 14.99 -15.18 4.93
N ASN A 122 14.13 -14.45 5.65
CA ASN A 122 13.05 -15.00 6.46
C ASN A 122 11.85 -14.03 6.48
N ASN A 123 10.73 -14.39 5.83
CA ASN A 123 9.50 -13.59 5.85
C ASN A 123 8.65 -14.01 7.07
N THR A 124 8.69 -13.18 8.12
CA THR A 124 7.98 -13.41 9.39
C THR A 124 6.50 -13.02 9.35
N VAL A 125 6.05 -12.29 8.32
CA VAL A 125 4.66 -11.82 8.19
C VAL A 125 3.81 -12.86 7.48
N GLU A 126 4.27 -13.35 6.32
CA GLU A 126 3.53 -14.33 5.53
C GLU A 126 3.99 -15.78 5.77
N ALA A 127 5.01 -16.00 6.61
CA ALA A 127 5.57 -17.30 6.98
C ALA A 127 5.87 -18.21 5.76
N GLY A 128 7.06 -18.11 5.19
CA GLY A 128 7.45 -18.98 4.09
C GLY A 128 8.83 -18.71 3.49
N ALA A 129 9.14 -19.44 2.42
CA ALA A 129 10.37 -19.24 1.65
C ALA A 129 10.44 -17.81 1.08
N THR A 130 11.65 -17.36 0.78
CA THR A 130 11.88 -16.08 0.11
C THR A 130 11.09 -16.01 -1.20
N ARG A 131 10.29 -14.96 -1.35
CA ARG A 131 9.45 -14.67 -2.52
C ARG A 131 9.82 -13.31 -3.09
N THR A 132 9.65 -13.14 -4.40
CA THR A 132 9.73 -11.82 -5.06
C THR A 132 8.40 -11.09 -4.90
N CYS A 133 8.32 -9.81 -5.30
CA CYS A 133 7.04 -9.11 -5.38
C CYS A 133 6.00 -9.92 -6.17
N ALA A 134 6.36 -10.42 -7.35
CA ALA A 134 5.44 -11.16 -8.19
C ALA A 134 5.05 -12.51 -7.58
N SER A 135 6.03 -13.33 -7.16
CA SER A 135 5.73 -14.66 -6.60
C SER A 135 5.04 -14.60 -5.24
N SER A 136 5.08 -13.45 -4.55
CA SER A 136 4.33 -13.24 -3.31
C SER A 136 2.81 -13.16 -3.51
N LEU A 137 2.35 -12.91 -4.74
CA LEU A 137 0.93 -12.84 -5.10
C LEU A 137 0.37 -14.16 -5.61
N GLU A 138 1.21 -15.17 -5.83
CA GLU A 138 0.85 -16.42 -6.52
C GLU A 138 0.58 -17.58 -5.55
N GLY A 139 -0.08 -18.62 -6.05
CA GLY A 139 -0.32 -19.88 -5.33
C GLY A 139 -1.66 -19.91 -4.60
N THR A 140 -1.66 -20.43 -3.36
CA THR A 140 -2.85 -20.55 -2.51
C THR A 140 -2.66 -19.77 -1.20
N PRO A 141 -2.46 -18.44 -1.26
CA PRO A 141 -2.34 -17.66 -0.05
C PRO A 141 -3.65 -17.66 0.75
N PRO A 142 -3.61 -17.41 2.06
CA PRO A 142 -4.80 -17.33 2.91
C PRO A 142 -5.62 -16.04 2.69
N TRP A 143 -5.16 -15.15 1.80
CA TRP A 143 -5.76 -13.85 1.51
C TRP A 143 -6.23 -13.79 0.05
N GLY A 144 -7.27 -13.01 -0.22
CA GLY A 144 -7.96 -12.91 -1.50
C GLY A 144 -9.44 -13.33 -1.38
N PRO A 145 -10.36 -12.73 -2.16
CA PRO A 145 -10.12 -11.67 -3.14
C PRO A 145 -9.83 -10.30 -2.54
N ALA A 146 -9.32 -9.37 -3.35
CA ALA A 146 -9.25 -7.94 -3.04
C ALA A 146 -10.48 -7.23 -3.64
N THR A 147 -11.36 -6.72 -2.80
CA THR A 147 -12.60 -6.04 -3.19
C THR A 147 -12.59 -4.56 -2.80
N GLU A 148 -13.56 -3.80 -3.32
CA GLU A 148 -13.76 -2.38 -2.98
C GLU A 148 -12.51 -1.51 -3.18
N HIS A 149 -11.66 -1.89 -4.14
CA HIS A 149 -10.39 -1.22 -4.31
C HIS A 149 -10.55 0.13 -5.02
N ARG A 150 -9.79 1.13 -4.58
CA ARG A 150 -9.77 2.48 -5.15
C ARG A 150 -8.38 3.08 -5.10
N PHE A 151 -8.18 4.13 -5.90
CA PHE A 151 -6.89 4.80 -6.03
C PHE A 151 -7.02 6.29 -5.71
N PRO A 152 -7.01 6.68 -4.42
CA PRO A 152 -7.19 8.08 -4.04
C PRO A 152 -6.08 8.99 -4.57
N VAL A 153 -4.84 8.52 -4.70
CA VAL A 153 -3.74 9.31 -5.26
C VAL A 153 -3.11 8.57 -6.42
N ILE A 154 -2.99 9.25 -7.56
CA ILE A 154 -2.18 8.84 -8.69
C ILE A 154 -1.32 10.04 -9.11
N ASP A 155 -0.02 9.94 -8.88
CA ASP A 155 0.97 10.99 -9.16
C ASP A 155 1.99 10.51 -10.21
N PRO A 156 1.79 10.86 -11.50
CA PRO A 156 2.73 10.54 -12.57
C PRO A 156 4.11 11.17 -12.42
N GLU A 157 4.24 12.32 -11.74
CA GLU A 157 5.52 13.01 -11.58
C GLU A 157 6.46 12.21 -10.68
N ARG A 158 5.90 11.60 -9.63
CA ARG A 158 6.65 10.74 -8.68
C ARG A 158 6.53 9.26 -8.99
N GLY A 159 5.67 8.87 -9.95
CA GLY A 159 5.33 7.48 -10.20
C GLY A 159 4.68 6.80 -8.99
N ILE A 160 3.77 7.50 -8.31
CA ILE A 160 3.09 7.01 -7.12
C ILE A 160 1.65 6.63 -7.44
N VAL A 161 1.24 5.47 -6.94
CA VAL A 161 -0.16 5.08 -6.80
C VAL A 161 -0.41 4.77 -5.34
N PHE A 162 -1.39 5.43 -4.73
CA PHE A 162 -1.93 5.02 -3.44
C PHE A 162 -3.23 4.25 -3.70
N GLY A 163 -3.23 2.96 -3.35
CA GLY A 163 -4.39 2.08 -3.42
C GLY A 163 -4.93 1.76 -2.04
N VAL A 164 -6.24 1.60 -1.94
CA VAL A 164 -6.92 1.02 -0.77
C VAL A 164 -7.77 -0.15 -1.26
N ALA A 165 -7.83 -1.25 -0.52
CA ALA A 165 -8.70 -2.38 -0.79
C ALA A 165 -9.14 -3.10 0.49
N LEU A 166 -10.18 -3.91 0.38
CA LEU A 166 -10.58 -4.87 1.41
C LEU A 166 -10.15 -6.26 0.95
N LEU A 167 -9.21 -6.87 1.67
CA LEU A 167 -8.67 -8.18 1.33
C LEU A 167 -9.33 -9.25 2.21
N HIS A 168 -9.91 -10.26 1.59
CA HIS A 168 -10.66 -11.30 2.31
C HIS A 168 -9.73 -12.43 2.75
N TYR A 169 -9.90 -12.92 3.98
CA TYR A 169 -9.21 -14.09 4.53
C TYR A 169 -10.24 -15.18 4.78
N LEU A 170 -10.48 -15.99 3.74
CA LEU A 170 -11.59 -16.96 3.71
C LEU A 170 -11.20 -18.36 4.24
N SER A 171 -9.89 -18.65 4.36
CA SER A 171 -9.38 -19.99 4.66
C SER A 171 -9.40 -20.36 6.17
N GLY A 172 -10.34 -19.85 6.95
CA GLY A 172 -10.45 -20.06 8.40
C GLY A 172 -11.87 -20.36 8.87
N THR A 173 -12.03 -20.73 10.15
CA THR A 173 -13.35 -20.99 10.76
C THR A 173 -14.22 -19.74 10.89
N THR A 174 -13.58 -18.58 10.90
CA THR A 174 -14.24 -17.28 10.91
C THR A 174 -13.64 -16.46 9.78
N PRO A 175 -14.41 -16.11 8.74
CA PRO A 175 -13.98 -15.19 7.71
C PRO A 175 -13.52 -13.88 8.36
N ARG A 176 -12.36 -13.40 7.93
CA ARG A 176 -11.83 -12.10 8.34
C ARG A 176 -11.55 -11.26 7.12
N GLN A 177 -11.49 -9.96 7.31
CA GLN A 177 -11.11 -9.03 6.27
C GLN A 177 -9.89 -8.24 6.75
N MET A 178 -9.09 -7.77 5.81
CA MET A 178 -7.99 -6.86 6.07
C MET A 178 -8.23 -5.59 5.27
N TYR A 179 -8.33 -4.46 5.97
CA TYR A 179 -8.17 -3.17 5.32
C TYR A 179 -6.72 -3.05 4.91
N VAL A 180 -6.45 -2.88 3.62
CA VAL A 180 -5.09 -2.62 3.12
C VAL A 180 -5.04 -1.25 2.48
N SER A 181 -4.02 -0.49 2.86
CA SER A 181 -3.61 0.70 2.12
C SER A 181 -2.19 0.49 1.63
N GLU A 182 -1.96 0.70 0.34
CA GLU A 182 -0.69 0.44 -0.32
C GLU A 182 -0.21 1.66 -1.10
N VAL A 183 1.07 1.99 -0.96
CA VAL A 183 1.76 2.95 -1.82
C VAL A 183 2.65 2.16 -2.77
N PHE A 184 2.41 2.27 -4.06
CA PHE A 184 3.25 1.72 -5.11
C PHE A 184 4.17 2.81 -5.65
N LYS A 185 5.48 2.55 -5.68
CA LYS A 185 6.44 3.31 -6.48
C LYS A 185 6.64 2.59 -7.80
N VAL A 186 6.43 3.32 -8.90
CA VAL A 186 6.54 2.81 -10.27
C VAL A 186 7.59 3.61 -11.03
N VAL A 187 8.55 2.93 -11.63
CA VAL A 187 9.64 3.54 -12.41
C VAL A 187 9.74 2.82 -13.75
N GLY A 188 9.69 3.58 -14.86
CA GLY A 188 9.77 2.99 -16.21
C GLY A 188 8.66 1.97 -16.48
N GLY A 189 7.47 2.16 -15.87
CA GLY A 189 6.33 1.25 -16.00
C GLY A 189 6.38 -0.01 -15.13
N ARG A 190 7.33 -0.13 -14.20
CA ARG A 190 7.47 -1.28 -13.28
C ARG A 190 7.37 -0.86 -11.83
N ILE A 191 6.69 -1.65 -11.01
CA ILE A 191 6.66 -1.51 -9.55
C ILE A 191 8.05 -1.84 -9.01
N VAL A 192 8.65 -0.90 -8.29
CA VAL A 192 9.95 -1.06 -7.61
C VAL A 192 9.82 -1.12 -6.10
N HIS A 193 8.71 -0.68 -5.54
CA HIS A 193 8.48 -0.66 -4.10
C HIS A 193 6.98 -0.68 -3.79
N ILE A 194 6.58 -1.47 -2.78
CA ILE A 194 5.22 -1.52 -2.24
C ILE A 194 5.27 -1.32 -0.73
N ASP A 195 4.70 -0.23 -0.25
CA ASP A 195 4.58 0.09 1.18
C ASP A 195 3.13 -0.13 1.63
N ASN A 196 2.89 -1.22 2.36
CA ASN A 196 1.58 -1.64 2.85
C ASN A 196 1.40 -1.31 4.34
N ILE A 197 0.18 -0.86 4.69
CA ILE A 197 -0.38 -0.97 6.04
C ILE A 197 -1.62 -1.86 5.92
N GLY A 198 -1.57 -3.01 6.58
CA GLY A 198 -2.66 -4.00 6.60
C GLY A 198 -3.22 -4.16 8.00
N LEU A 199 -4.53 -3.92 8.16
CA LEU A 199 -5.21 -3.99 9.45
C LEU A 199 -6.28 -5.07 9.38
N MET A 200 -6.10 -6.14 10.16
CA MET A 200 -7.15 -7.16 10.32
C MET A 200 -8.37 -6.53 10.98
N MET A 201 -9.53 -6.81 10.40
CA MET A 201 -10.83 -6.33 10.84
C MET A 201 -11.72 -7.53 11.18
N GLU A 202 -12.50 -7.39 12.24
CA GLU A 202 -13.53 -8.35 12.62
C GLU A 202 -14.91 -7.73 12.36
N GLY A 203 -15.83 -8.49 11.77
CA GLY A 203 -17.20 -8.07 11.53
C GLY A 203 -17.37 -6.96 10.47
N VAL A 204 -16.37 -6.74 9.61
CA VAL A 204 -16.43 -5.74 8.53
C VAL A 204 -16.58 -6.42 7.19
N GLU A 205 -17.77 -6.36 6.62
CA GLU A 205 -18.06 -6.95 5.31
C GLU A 205 -17.81 -5.98 4.14
N THR A 206 -17.86 -4.67 4.42
CA THR A 206 -17.69 -3.60 3.43
C THR A 206 -16.99 -2.41 4.06
N MET A 207 -16.22 -1.66 3.27
CA MET A 207 -15.68 -0.36 3.67
C MET A 207 -16.71 0.77 3.47
N GLY A 208 -17.92 0.44 3.00
CA GLY A 208 -18.99 1.41 2.76
C GLY A 208 -18.73 2.27 1.52
N PHE A 209 -17.83 1.84 0.64
CA PHE A 209 -17.48 2.55 -0.58
C PHE A 209 -18.43 2.17 -1.72
N VAL A 210 -19.73 2.35 -1.48
CA VAL A 210 -20.75 2.21 -2.51
C VAL A 210 -20.89 3.57 -3.20
N ARG A 211 -20.15 3.75 -4.30
CA ARG A 211 -20.42 4.78 -5.33
C ARG A 211 -20.07 4.27 -6.71
#